data_AF-A0A0M2SNX4-F1
#
_entry.id   AF-A0A0M2SNX4-F1
#
_cell.length_a   1.000
_cell.length_b   1.000
_cell.length_c   1.000
_cell.angle_alpha   90.00
_cell.angle_beta   90.00
_cell.angle_gamma   90.00
#
_symmetry.space_group_name_H-M   'P 1'
#
loop_
_entity.id
_entity.type
_entity.pdbx_description
1 polymer ?
#
loop_
_entity_poly.entity_id
_entity_poly.type
_entity_poly.pdbx_seq_one_letter_code
_entity_poly.pdbx_strand_id
1 'polypeptide(L)'
;MQEEGPAVEEYNAPAAPAPQAAEYEEPSAPAPAAHTAASAANYYTEGDCTWHVYERLNEMGISIDSSWGNASNWDSAALGSGMTVSNSPSAGAIMQLDPGQGGAGGMGHVAVVEAVNADGSIQVSEMNWNGGFGVESTRTISAAAAASYDFIK
;
A
#
# COMPACT_ATOMS: atom_id res chain seq x y z
N MET A 1 -10.30 56.47 -42.34
CA MET A 1 -9.95 55.07 -42.60
C MET A 1 -9.15 54.60 -41.40
N GLN A 2 -9.77 53.70 -40.63
CA GLN A 2 -9.12 52.72 -39.74
C GLN A 2 -8.50 53.24 -38.43
N GLU A 3 -8.64 52.64 -37.25
CA GLU A 3 -9.52 51.66 -36.59
C GLU A 3 -8.76 51.35 -35.26
N GLU A 4 -9.47 51.32 -34.12
CA GLU A 4 -9.19 50.48 -32.93
C GLU A 4 -8.02 50.84 -31.96
N GLY A 5 -8.35 51.05 -30.69
CA GLY A 5 -7.56 50.55 -29.55
C GLY A 5 -8.45 49.62 -28.71
N PRO A 6 -8.00 48.98 -27.61
CA PRO A 6 -6.65 48.82 -27.07
C PRO A 6 -6.21 47.33 -27.02
N ALA A 7 -4.91 47.04 -27.03
CA ALA A 7 -4.40 45.68 -26.78
C ALA A 7 -3.79 45.59 -25.37
N VAL A 8 -4.33 44.65 -24.61
CA VAL A 8 -3.91 44.22 -23.28
C VAL A 8 -2.45 43.77 -23.26
N GLU A 9 -1.71 44.15 -22.22
CA GLU A 9 -0.35 43.65 -21.96
C GLU A 9 -0.42 42.17 -21.54
N GLU A 10 0.00 41.30 -22.46
CA GLU A 10 0.13 39.86 -22.23
C GLU A 10 1.42 39.59 -21.43
N TYR A 11 1.25 39.13 -20.18
CA TYR A 11 2.32 38.59 -19.36
C TYR A 11 2.76 37.24 -19.93
N ASN A 12 3.63 37.27 -20.94
CA ASN A 12 4.20 36.04 -21.48
C ASN A 12 5.34 35.57 -20.56
N ALA A 13 4.99 34.74 -19.57
CA ALA A 13 5.97 34.03 -18.75
C ALA A 13 6.73 33.02 -19.65
N PRO A 14 8.06 32.97 -19.60
CA PRO A 14 8.83 32.05 -20.43
C PRO A 14 8.50 30.60 -20.07
N ALA A 15 8.21 29.79 -21.09
CA ALA A 15 8.04 28.35 -20.98
C ALA A 15 9.26 27.73 -20.26
N ALA A 16 9.00 27.05 -19.14
CA ALA A 16 10.02 26.25 -18.48
C ALA A 16 10.50 25.14 -19.45
N PRO A 17 11.81 24.87 -19.56
CA PRO A 17 12.30 23.77 -20.36
C PRO A 17 11.77 22.46 -19.77
N ALA A 18 11.22 21.59 -20.63
CA ALA A 18 10.88 20.22 -20.24
C ALA A 18 12.12 19.54 -19.66
N PRO A 19 12.07 18.99 -18.42
CA PRO A 19 13.17 18.19 -17.95
C PRO A 19 13.23 16.91 -18.79
N GLN A 20 14.39 16.73 -19.39
CA GLN A 20 14.80 15.55 -20.13
C GLN A 20 14.60 14.31 -19.26
N ALA A 21 14.19 13.20 -19.86
CA ALA A 21 14.13 11.89 -19.23
C ALA A 21 15.50 11.57 -18.63
N ALA A 22 15.66 11.87 -17.34
CA ALA A 22 16.71 11.28 -16.53
C ALA A 22 16.31 9.81 -16.37
N GLU A 23 17.15 8.94 -16.90
CA GLU A 23 17.24 7.55 -16.49
C GLU A 23 17.31 7.56 -14.97
N TYR A 24 16.19 7.20 -14.35
CA TYR A 24 16.04 7.14 -12.91
C TYR A 24 16.83 5.92 -12.46
N GLU A 25 17.99 6.15 -11.85
CA GLU A 25 18.56 5.14 -10.98
C GLU A 25 17.57 4.96 -9.84
N GLU A 26 16.91 3.79 -9.83
CA GLU A 26 16.00 3.35 -8.78
C GLU A 26 16.69 3.55 -7.42
N PRO A 27 16.15 4.37 -6.50
CA PRO A 27 16.64 4.32 -5.13
C PRO A 27 16.26 2.94 -4.59
N SER A 28 17.24 2.04 -4.54
CA SER A 28 17.13 0.74 -3.89
C SER A 28 16.84 0.98 -2.41
N ALA A 29 15.56 1.13 -2.07
CA ALA A 29 15.10 0.97 -0.71
C ALA A 29 15.50 -0.45 -0.27
N PRO A 30 16.07 -0.64 0.93
CA PRO A 30 16.24 -1.98 1.44
C PRO A 30 14.86 -2.62 1.47
N ALA A 31 14.71 -3.77 0.80
CA ALA A 31 13.57 -4.65 0.99
C ALA A 31 13.36 -4.84 2.50
N PRO A 32 12.11 -4.96 2.99
CA PRO A 32 11.87 -5.31 4.39
C PRO A 32 12.75 -6.53 4.74
N ALA A 33 13.41 -6.47 5.90
CA ALA A 33 14.32 -7.52 6.33
C ALA A 33 13.58 -8.86 6.25
N ALA A 34 14.01 -9.72 5.32
CA ALA A 34 13.37 -11.00 5.09
C ALA A 34 13.38 -11.80 6.40
N HIS A 35 12.23 -11.91 7.04
CA HIS A 35 12.01 -12.87 8.09
C HIS A 35 12.08 -14.25 7.42
N THR A 36 13.20 -14.95 7.58
CA THR A 36 13.40 -16.31 7.08
C THR A 36 12.58 -17.30 7.92
N ALA A 37 11.26 -17.14 7.96
CA ALA A 37 10.39 -18.25 8.27
C ALA A 37 10.36 -19.13 7.02
N ALA A 38 10.63 -20.43 7.14
CA ALA A 38 10.34 -21.36 6.05
C ALA A 38 8.85 -21.18 5.70
N SER A 39 8.53 -20.92 4.43
CA SER A 39 7.16 -20.72 3.94
C SER A 39 6.23 -21.77 4.55
N ALA A 40 5.47 -21.38 5.58
CA ALA A 40 4.53 -22.29 6.22
C ALA A 40 3.37 -22.58 5.26
N ALA A 41 2.62 -23.65 5.49
CA ALA A 41 1.38 -23.85 4.75
C ALA A 41 0.40 -22.71 5.08
N ASN A 42 -0.30 -22.19 4.07
CA ASN A 42 -1.32 -21.17 4.29
C ASN A 42 -2.55 -21.80 4.95
N TYR A 43 -2.83 -21.44 6.21
CA TYR A 43 -4.00 -21.92 6.95
C TYR A 43 -5.19 -20.96 6.88
N TYR A 44 -5.08 -19.85 6.15
CA TYR A 44 -6.20 -18.95 5.93
C TYR A 44 -7.14 -19.51 4.86
N THR A 45 -8.41 -19.10 4.90
CA THR A 45 -9.41 -19.55 3.92
C THR A 45 -9.09 -18.95 2.55
N GLU A 46 -8.93 -19.81 1.53
CA GLU A 46 -8.82 -19.37 0.13
C GLU A 46 -9.97 -18.43 -0.22
N GLY A 47 -9.64 -17.23 -0.68
CA GLY A 47 -10.62 -16.22 -1.04
C GLY A 47 -10.79 -15.08 -0.04
N ASP A 48 -10.16 -15.15 1.14
CA ASP A 48 -10.14 -14.07 2.13
C ASP A 48 -8.94 -13.12 1.98
N CYS A 49 -9.06 -11.92 2.57
CA CYS A 49 -7.99 -10.92 2.59
C CYS A 49 -6.70 -11.46 3.21
N THR A 50 -6.80 -12.21 4.31
CA THR A 50 -5.67 -12.81 5.03
C THR A 50 -4.93 -13.85 4.19
N TRP A 51 -5.64 -14.66 3.41
CA TRP A 51 -5.06 -15.66 2.53
C TRP A 51 -4.25 -15.02 1.41
N HIS A 52 -4.83 -14.01 0.74
CA HIS A 52 -4.14 -13.30 -0.34
C HIS A 52 -2.89 -12.58 0.17
N VAL A 53 -2.98 -11.89 1.32
CA VAL A 53 -1.80 -11.23 1.91
C VAL A 53 -0.70 -12.23 2.22
N TYR A 54 -1.04 -13.39 2.78
CA TYR A 54 -0.05 -14.45 3.06
C TYR A 54 0.66 -14.94 1.80
N GLU A 55 -0.09 -15.31 0.76
CA GLU A 55 0.49 -15.78 -0.51
C GLU A 55 1.34 -14.68 -1.16
N ARG A 56 0.81 -13.46 -1.21
CA ARG A 56 1.48 -12.33 -1.88
C ARG A 56 2.80 -11.96 -1.21
N LEU A 57 2.87 -11.97 0.12
CA LEU A 57 4.13 -11.79 0.84
C LEU A 57 5.11 -12.91 0.55
N ASN A 58 4.64 -14.16 0.49
CA ASN A 58 5.48 -15.29 0.16
C ASN A 58 6.05 -15.21 -1.27
N GLU A 59 5.29 -14.71 -2.24
CA GLU A 59 5.77 -14.36 -3.59
C GLU A 59 6.86 -13.27 -3.55
N MET A 60 6.74 -12.31 -2.63
CA MET A 60 7.74 -11.26 -2.40
C MET A 60 8.94 -11.74 -1.57
N GLY A 61 8.97 -13.01 -1.16
CA GLY A 61 10.03 -13.59 -0.33
C GLY A 61 9.97 -13.18 1.15
N ILE A 62 8.82 -12.67 1.61
CA ILE A 62 8.55 -12.28 2.99
C ILE A 62 7.67 -13.36 3.60
N SER A 63 8.11 -13.98 4.69
CA SER A 63 7.35 -15.03 5.35
C SER A 63 6.81 -14.55 6.68
N ILE A 64 5.50 -14.71 6.87
CA ILE A 64 4.78 -14.39 8.09
C ILE A 64 4.19 -15.66 8.72
N ASP A 65 3.68 -15.57 9.95
CA ASP A 65 2.99 -16.69 10.54
C ASP A 65 1.58 -16.86 9.95
N SER A 66 1.25 -18.10 9.60
CA SER A 66 -0.05 -18.53 9.11
C SER A 66 -1.14 -18.65 10.19
N SER A 67 -0.84 -18.35 11.46
CA SER A 67 -1.72 -18.59 12.63
C SER A 67 -2.24 -17.33 13.33
N TRP A 68 -2.08 -16.14 12.75
CA TRP A 68 -2.53 -14.88 13.36
C TRP A 68 -4.05 -14.69 13.39
N GLY A 69 -4.80 -15.50 12.64
CA GLY A 69 -6.26 -15.47 12.62
C GLY A 69 -6.82 -14.28 11.85
N ASN A 70 -7.80 -13.59 12.43
CA ASN A 70 -8.52 -12.50 11.76
C ASN A 70 -7.66 -11.25 11.59
N ALA A 71 -7.91 -10.46 10.55
CA ALA A 71 -7.19 -9.22 10.25
C ALA A 71 -7.09 -8.23 11.43
N SER A 72 -8.13 -8.13 12.26
CA SER A 72 -8.15 -7.29 13.47
C SER A 72 -7.18 -7.72 14.59
N ASN A 73 -6.51 -8.87 14.46
CA ASN A 73 -5.55 -9.38 15.45
C ASN A 73 -4.12 -9.40 14.90
N TRP A 74 -3.93 -9.06 13.63
CA TRP A 74 -2.63 -9.18 12.96
C TRP A 74 -1.59 -8.23 13.52
N ASP A 75 -1.97 -7.02 13.92
CA ASP A 75 -1.11 -6.06 14.60
C ASP A 75 -0.49 -6.67 15.87
N SER A 76 -1.32 -7.22 16.75
CA SER A 76 -0.92 -7.78 18.04
C SER A 76 -0.15 -9.10 17.87
N ALA A 77 -0.56 -9.95 16.92
CA ALA A 77 0.10 -11.21 16.63
C ALA A 77 1.47 -11.00 15.95
N ALA A 78 1.58 -10.00 15.08
CA ALA A 78 2.83 -9.62 14.44
C ALA A 78 3.86 -9.12 15.48
N LEU A 79 3.44 -8.26 16.41
CA LEU A 79 4.30 -7.85 17.53
C LEU A 79 4.78 -9.06 18.35
N GLY A 80 3.89 -10.01 18.63
CA GLY A 80 4.24 -11.27 19.30
C GLY A 80 5.20 -12.16 18.51
N SER A 81 5.21 -12.04 17.18
CA SER A 81 6.10 -12.76 16.27
C SER A 81 7.44 -12.05 16.05
N GLY A 82 7.67 -10.89 16.69
CA GLY A 82 8.88 -10.09 16.57
C GLY A 82 8.91 -9.15 15.37
N MET A 83 7.77 -8.98 14.69
CA MET A 83 7.60 -7.97 13.64
C MET A 83 7.26 -6.62 14.25
N THR A 84 7.42 -5.56 13.46
CA THR A 84 7.18 -4.19 13.88
C THR A 84 5.87 -3.68 13.31
N VAL A 85 5.06 -3.01 14.13
CA VAL A 85 3.86 -2.30 13.70
C VAL A 85 4.13 -0.80 13.76
N SER A 86 3.82 -0.09 12.68
CA SER A 86 4.07 1.35 12.56
C SER A 86 3.07 2.01 11.61
N ASN A 87 2.85 3.33 11.69
CA ASN A 87 2.00 4.05 10.74
C ASN A 87 2.77 4.55 9.49
N SER A 88 3.91 3.93 9.19
CA SER A 88 4.75 4.29 8.05
C SER A 88 4.65 3.22 6.97
N PRO A 89 4.04 3.51 5.81
CA PRO A 89 3.96 2.52 4.74
C PRO A 89 5.33 2.24 4.13
N SER A 90 5.52 1.03 3.63
CA SER A 90 6.65 0.63 2.78
C SER A 90 6.21 -0.50 1.86
N ALA A 91 6.83 -0.63 0.69
CA ALA A 91 6.57 -1.78 -0.18
C ALA A 91 6.89 -3.10 0.56
N GLY A 92 6.00 -4.08 0.44
CA GLY A 92 6.05 -5.35 1.17
C GLY A 92 5.56 -5.28 2.62
N ALA A 93 5.11 -4.13 3.11
CA ALA A 93 4.41 -4.06 4.40
C ALA A 93 2.96 -4.54 4.27
N ILE A 94 2.38 -5.00 5.37
CA ILE A 94 0.95 -5.31 5.45
C ILE A 94 0.22 -4.11 5.99
N MET A 95 -0.67 -3.52 5.21
CA MET A 95 -1.64 -2.54 5.71
C MET A 95 -2.73 -3.29 6.47
N GLN A 96 -2.88 -3.00 7.75
CA GLN A 96 -3.94 -3.53 8.60
C GLN A 96 -4.93 -2.41 8.94
N LEU A 97 -6.21 -2.75 8.93
CA LEU A 97 -7.33 -1.91 9.32
C LEU A 97 -8.08 -2.60 10.44
N ASP A 98 -8.25 -1.89 11.55
CA ASP A 98 -9.12 -2.32 12.64
C ASP A 98 -10.60 -2.20 12.26
N PRO A 99 -11.50 -2.91 12.98
CA PRO A 99 -12.93 -2.80 12.77
C PRO A 99 -13.42 -1.34 12.78
N GLY A 100 -14.06 -0.91 11.68
CA GLY A 100 -14.55 0.45 11.49
C GLY A 100 -13.55 1.45 10.91
N GLN A 101 -12.26 1.09 10.73
CA GLN A 101 -11.29 1.95 10.05
C GLN A 101 -11.39 1.79 8.53
N GLY A 102 -11.33 2.91 7.79
CA GLY A 102 -11.28 2.87 6.31
C GLY A 102 -12.46 2.16 5.63
N GLY A 103 -13.56 1.90 6.35
CA GLY A 103 -14.70 1.11 5.90
C GLY A 103 -14.65 -0.38 6.27
N ALA A 104 -13.71 -0.81 7.12
CA ALA A 104 -13.50 -2.22 7.44
C ALA A 104 -14.64 -2.78 8.29
N GLY A 105 -15.03 -4.03 7.96
CA GLY A 105 -16.03 -4.77 8.71
C GLY A 105 -15.55 -5.24 10.08
N GLY A 106 -16.38 -5.97 10.80
CA GLY A 106 -16.10 -6.43 12.18
C GLY A 106 -14.88 -7.33 12.35
N MET A 107 -14.32 -7.86 11.26
CA MET A 107 -13.14 -8.74 11.27
C MET A 107 -11.83 -7.98 11.02
N GLY A 108 -11.90 -6.65 10.82
CA GLY A 108 -10.81 -5.85 10.30
C GLY A 108 -10.57 -6.13 8.81
N HIS A 109 -9.46 -5.62 8.28
CA HIS A 109 -9.04 -5.89 6.91
C HIS A 109 -7.53 -5.79 6.76
N VAL A 110 -6.97 -6.58 5.85
CA VAL A 110 -5.53 -6.54 5.53
C VAL A 110 -5.31 -6.47 4.02
N ALA A 111 -4.25 -5.76 3.64
CA ALA A 111 -3.79 -5.63 2.27
C ALA A 111 -2.26 -5.61 2.23
N VAL A 112 -1.65 -6.01 1.10
CA VAL A 112 -0.21 -5.84 0.89
C VAL A 112 0.06 -4.49 0.24
N VAL A 113 1.05 -3.76 0.74
CA VAL A 113 1.53 -2.54 0.10
C VAL A 113 2.45 -2.93 -1.05
N GLU A 114 1.96 -2.78 -2.28
CA GLU A 114 2.72 -3.05 -3.51
C GLU A 114 3.75 -1.96 -3.76
N ALA A 115 3.38 -0.69 -3.54
CA ALA A 115 4.25 0.46 -3.76
C ALA A 115 3.86 1.66 -2.90
N VAL A 116 4.84 2.51 -2.60
CA VAL A 116 4.64 3.85 -2.03
C VAL A 116 5.03 4.88 -3.09
N ASN A 117 4.10 5.74 -3.46
CA ASN A 117 4.27 6.78 -4.46
C ASN A 117 5.00 8.00 -3.88
N ALA A 118 5.56 8.84 -4.76
CA ALA A 118 6.31 10.03 -4.36
C ALA A 118 5.46 11.08 -3.61
N ASP A 119 4.15 11.10 -3.83
CA ASP A 119 3.19 11.96 -3.12
C ASP A 119 2.77 11.39 -1.73
N GLY A 120 3.34 10.25 -1.34
CA GLY A 120 3.03 9.54 -0.10
C GLY A 120 1.77 8.67 -0.16
N SER A 121 1.06 8.64 -1.29
CA SER A 121 -0.01 7.66 -1.49
C SER A 121 0.57 6.25 -1.66
N ILE A 122 -0.23 5.24 -1.39
CA ILE A 122 0.20 3.84 -1.47
C ILE A 122 -0.70 3.06 -2.42
N GLN A 123 -0.10 2.15 -3.17
CA GLN A 123 -0.84 1.13 -3.91
C GLN A 123 -0.89 -0.13 -3.07
N VAL A 124 -2.11 -0.64 -2.85
CA VAL A 124 -2.33 -1.87 -2.10
C VAL A 124 -3.03 -2.91 -2.97
N SER A 125 -2.67 -4.17 -2.76
CA SER A 125 -3.36 -5.35 -3.27
C SER A 125 -4.08 -6.05 -2.12
N GLU A 126 -5.35 -6.40 -2.35
CA GLU A 126 -6.20 -7.02 -1.35
C GLU A 126 -7.21 -7.95 -2.01
N MET A 127 -7.78 -8.85 -1.23
CA MET A 127 -8.83 -9.76 -1.68
C MET A 127 -10.07 -9.57 -0.79
N ASN A 128 -11.25 -9.83 -1.34
CA ASN A 128 -12.52 -9.81 -0.61
C ASN A 128 -12.92 -8.43 -0.03
N TRP A 129 -12.41 -7.34 -0.60
CA TRP A 129 -12.82 -5.97 -0.23
C TRP A 129 -13.89 -5.42 -1.18
N ASN A 130 -13.49 -5.05 -2.40
CA ASN A 130 -14.38 -4.37 -3.37
C ASN A 130 -14.90 -5.29 -4.48
N GLY A 131 -14.22 -6.41 -4.72
CA GLY A 131 -14.56 -7.37 -5.78
C GLY A 131 -15.46 -8.53 -5.34
N GLY A 132 -15.67 -8.71 -4.03
CA GLY A 132 -16.33 -9.88 -3.45
C GLY A 132 -15.37 -11.04 -3.14
N PHE A 133 -15.91 -12.11 -2.57
CA PHE A 133 -15.13 -13.27 -2.12
C PHE A 133 -14.29 -13.87 -3.25
N GLY A 134 -12.99 -14.09 -3.00
CA GLY A 134 -12.07 -14.64 -4.00
C GLY A 134 -11.62 -13.67 -5.09
N VAL A 135 -12.03 -12.40 -5.04
CA VAL A 135 -11.63 -11.41 -6.04
C VAL A 135 -10.52 -10.53 -5.49
N GLU A 136 -9.37 -10.62 -6.15
CA GLU A 136 -8.26 -9.69 -5.97
C GLU A 136 -8.61 -8.32 -6.53
N SER A 137 -8.23 -7.29 -5.81
CA SER A 137 -8.47 -5.90 -6.17
C SER A 137 -7.25 -5.09 -5.75
N THR A 138 -6.95 -4.08 -6.54
CA THR A 138 -5.92 -3.09 -6.21
C THR A 138 -6.57 -1.74 -6.05
N ARG A 139 -6.13 -0.96 -5.06
CA ARG A 139 -6.56 0.44 -4.93
C ARG A 139 -5.42 1.32 -4.45
N THR A 140 -5.57 2.61 -4.73
CA THR A 140 -4.70 3.65 -4.20
C THR A 140 -5.29 4.24 -2.94
N ILE A 141 -4.51 4.26 -1.86
CA ILE A 141 -4.85 4.91 -0.61
C ILE A 141 -4.05 6.21 -0.52
N SER A 142 -4.72 7.32 -0.21
CA SER A 142 -4.06 8.62 -0.07
C SER A 142 -3.10 8.62 1.12
N ALA A 143 -2.06 9.46 1.08
CA ALA A 143 -1.11 9.62 2.19
C ALA A 143 -1.81 9.91 3.52
N ALA A 144 -2.85 10.76 3.49
CA ALA A 144 -3.62 11.12 4.67
C ALA A 144 -4.39 9.94 5.28
N ALA A 145 -4.96 9.07 4.43
CA ALA A 145 -5.64 7.87 4.90
C ALA A 145 -4.62 6.85 5.42
N ALA A 146 -3.54 6.61 4.68
CA ALA A 146 -2.47 5.70 5.07
C ALA A 146 -1.85 6.06 6.42
N ALA A 147 -1.68 7.36 6.72
CA ALA A 147 -1.16 7.81 8.01
C ALA A 147 -2.04 7.46 9.23
N SER A 148 -3.28 7.03 9.01
CA SER A 148 -4.22 6.61 10.06
C SER A 148 -4.30 5.09 10.22
N TYR A 149 -3.52 4.32 9.45
CA TYR A 149 -3.57 2.85 9.41
C TYR A 149 -2.27 2.25 9.94
N ASP A 150 -2.34 0.98 10.32
CA ASP A 150 -1.19 0.25 10.83
C ASP A 150 -0.50 -0.53 9.71
N PHE A 151 0.84 -0.51 9.73
CA PHE A 151 1.70 -1.23 8.79
C PHE A 151 2.62 -2.18 9.54
N ILE A 152 2.49 -3.47 9.22
CA ILE A 152 3.29 -4.55 9.80
C ILE A 152 4.50 -4.82 8.89
N LYS A 153 5.68 -4.96 9.50
CA LYS A 153 6.98 -5.14 8.82
C LYS A 153 7.87 -6.14 9.53
#